data_AF-Q0A9Y8-F1
#
_entry.id   AF-Q0A9Y8-F1
#
_cell.length_a   1.000
_cell.length_b   1.000
_cell.length_c   1.000
_cell.angle_alpha   90.00
_cell.angle_beta   90.00
_cell.angle_gamma   90.00
#
_symmetry.space_group_name_H-M   'P 1'
#
loop_
_entity.id
_entity.type
_entity.pdbx_description
1 polymer ?
#
loop_
_entity_poly.entity_id
_entity_poly.type
_entity_poly.pdbx_seq_one_letter_code
_entity_poly.pdbx_strand_id
1 'polypeptide(L)'
;MESCEQCPGGEGCHGRSLAPVLRRVYALHAAGVTNKFDLLDRLSDEDEALLEQHARGLTTVCWTRAALTASATLLAEQPADDDTPPAEAVEARLAAILAAFERFPWRIDDLVDAAPELYDLVAAESDGQAAVSRLGRRPFGKLCKRAVWG
;
A
#
# COMPACT_ATOMS: atom_id res chain seq x y z
N MET A 1 11.86 -16.51 14.68
CA MET A 1 11.49 -15.50 13.67
C MET A 1 10.24 -16.04 13.00
N GLU A 2 9.07 -15.70 13.54
CA GLU A 2 7.80 -16.00 12.87
C GLU A 2 7.81 -15.18 11.58
N SER A 3 8.05 -15.89 10.48
CA SER A 3 8.36 -15.24 9.22
C SER A 3 7.10 -14.59 8.70
N CYS A 4 7.17 -13.28 8.40
CA CYS A 4 6.14 -12.61 7.59
C CYS A 4 5.93 -13.33 6.23
N GLU A 5 6.76 -14.33 5.89
CA GLU A 5 6.74 -15.19 4.70
C GLU A 5 6.41 -16.69 4.97
N GLN A 6 6.59 -17.26 6.18
CA GLN A 6 6.35 -18.71 6.41
C GLN A 6 5.01 -18.97 7.12
N CYS A 7 4.11 -19.62 6.39
CA CYS A 7 2.87 -20.16 6.91
C CYS A 7 2.93 -21.69 6.88
N PRO A 8 2.95 -22.40 8.02
CA PRO A 8 2.68 -23.83 8.02
C PRO A 8 1.19 -24.04 7.77
N GLY A 9 0.76 -24.07 6.50
CA GLY A 9 -0.64 -24.38 6.16
C GLY A 9 -1.16 -23.93 4.80
N GLY A 10 -0.51 -23.00 4.09
CA GLY A 10 -0.99 -22.49 2.81
C GLY A 10 -2.09 -21.44 2.94
N GLU A 11 -1.99 -20.40 2.10
CA GLU A 11 -2.81 -19.16 2.06
C GLU A 11 -2.75 -18.28 3.33
N GLY A 12 -2.35 -17.01 3.18
CA GLY A 12 -2.39 -16.01 4.26
C GLY A 12 -1.05 -15.73 4.95
N CYS A 13 -0.21 -14.90 4.33
CA CYS A 13 0.88 -14.22 5.04
C CYS A 13 0.29 -13.02 5.79
N HIS A 14 0.74 -12.73 7.03
CA HIS A 14 0.25 -11.56 7.80
C HIS A 14 0.26 -10.25 7.01
N GLY A 15 1.29 -10.02 6.19
CA GLY A 15 1.35 -8.85 5.30
C GLY A 15 0.25 -8.84 4.22
N ARG A 16 -0.07 -10.01 3.64
CA ARG A 16 -1.17 -10.14 2.66
C ARG A 16 -2.54 -10.04 3.32
N SER A 17 -2.70 -10.55 4.54
CA SER A 17 -3.96 -10.48 5.29
C SER A 17 -4.28 -9.06 5.78
N LEU A 18 -3.27 -8.21 6.02
CA LEU A 18 -3.45 -6.81 6.43
C LEU A 18 -3.60 -5.83 5.25
N ALA A 19 -3.17 -6.22 4.04
CA ALA A 19 -3.28 -5.35 2.87
C ALA A 19 -4.74 -4.93 2.55
N PRO A 20 -5.77 -5.81 2.65
CA PRO A 20 -7.17 -5.41 2.52
C PRO A 20 -7.59 -4.33 3.53
N VAL A 21 -7.15 -4.43 4.79
CA VAL A 21 -7.46 -3.43 5.82
C VAL A 21 -6.85 -2.08 5.46
N LEU A 22 -5.58 -2.06 5.02
CA LEU A 22 -4.93 -0.84 4.57
C LEU A 22 -5.62 -0.23 3.33
N ARG A 23 -6.11 -1.04 2.39
CA ARG A 23 -6.91 -0.55 1.25
C ARG A 23 -8.22 0.10 1.69
N ARG A 24 -8.91 -0.47 2.69
CA ARG A 24 -10.13 0.12 3.28
C ARG A 24 -9.81 1.44 3.98
N VAL A 25 -8.72 1.50 4.74
CA VAL A 25 -8.24 2.74 5.37
C VAL A 25 -7.95 3.81 4.32
N TYR A 26 -7.29 3.46 3.21
CA TYR A 26 -7.09 4.38 2.10
C TYR A 26 -8.42 4.90 1.53
N ALA A 27 -9.40 4.03 1.30
CA ALA A 27 -10.70 4.43 0.78
C ALA A 27 -11.45 5.38 1.74
N LEU A 28 -11.41 5.10 3.04
CA LEU A 28 -12.00 5.96 4.07
C LEU A 28 -11.28 7.32 4.14
N HIS A 29 -9.96 7.33 4.05
CA HIS A 29 -9.16 8.55 4.00
C HIS A 29 -9.50 9.39 2.76
N ALA A 30 -9.62 8.76 1.59
CA ALA A 30 -10.04 9.42 0.35
C ALA A 30 -11.48 9.99 0.43
N ALA A 31 -12.34 9.38 1.25
CA ALA A 31 -13.68 9.88 1.55
C ALA A 31 -13.70 10.99 2.64
N GLY A 32 -12.53 11.46 3.09
CA GLY A 32 -12.40 12.53 4.09
C GLY A 32 -12.40 12.06 5.55
N VAL A 33 -12.44 10.75 5.81
CA VAL A 33 -12.34 10.21 7.17
C VAL A 33 -10.86 10.15 7.57
N THR A 34 -10.40 11.18 8.26
CA THR A 34 -9.00 11.34 8.64
C THR A 34 -8.76 11.22 10.14
N ASN A 35 -9.80 11.04 10.96
CA ASN A 35 -9.65 10.76 12.40
C ASN A 35 -9.44 9.26 12.61
N LYS A 36 -8.46 8.88 13.45
CA LYS A 36 -8.13 7.49 13.74
C LYS A 36 -9.29 6.72 14.37
N PHE A 37 -10.05 7.35 15.27
CA PHE A 37 -11.19 6.71 15.92
C PHE A 37 -12.34 6.50 14.94
N ASP A 38 -12.67 7.53 14.15
CA ASP A 38 -13.68 7.40 13.10
C ASP A 38 -13.28 6.37 12.03
N LEU A 39 -11.98 6.21 11.74
CA LEU A 39 -11.49 5.16 10.85
C LEU A 39 -11.75 3.77 11.43
N LEU A 40 -11.41 3.56 12.71
CA LEU A 40 -11.64 2.28 13.40
C LEU A 40 -13.14 1.97 13.53
N ASP A 41 -13.96 2.95 13.89
CA ASP A 41 -15.43 2.81 14.01
C ASP A 41 -16.12 2.49 12.66
N ARG A 42 -15.43 2.73 11.53
CA ARG A 42 -15.91 2.45 10.18
C ARG A 42 -15.39 1.13 9.62
N LEU A 43 -14.45 0.47 10.30
CA LEU A 43 -13.99 -0.85 9.94
C LEU A 43 -15.05 -1.88 10.33
N SER A 44 -15.16 -2.98 9.56
CA SER A 44 -16.07 -4.07 9.92
C SER A 44 -15.50 -4.90 11.08
N ASP A 45 -16.33 -5.63 11.80
CA ASP A 45 -15.90 -6.61 12.82
C ASP A 45 -14.83 -7.59 12.28
N GLU A 46 -14.87 -7.93 10.99
CA GLU A 46 -13.86 -8.76 10.33
C GLU A 46 -12.49 -8.06 10.20
N ASP A 47 -12.48 -6.76 9.92
CA ASP A 47 -11.24 -5.96 9.86
C ASP A 47 -10.67 -5.75 11.25
N GLU A 48 -11.53 -5.51 12.25
CA GLU A 48 -11.12 -5.44 13.64
C GLU A 48 -10.55 -6.78 14.11
N ALA A 49 -11.19 -7.90 13.76
CA ALA A 49 -10.67 -9.24 14.06
C ALA A 49 -9.30 -9.47 13.40
N LEU A 50 -9.10 -9.07 12.14
CA LEU A 50 -7.80 -9.14 11.47
C LEU A 50 -6.76 -8.25 12.15
N LEU A 51 -7.14 -7.03 12.54
CA LEU A 51 -6.28 -6.13 13.31
C LEU A 51 -5.99 -6.68 14.70
N GLU A 52 -6.90 -7.34 15.40
CA GLU A 52 -6.62 -7.92 16.71
C GLU A 52 -5.76 -9.18 16.61
N GLN A 53 -6.06 -10.05 15.65
CA GLN A 53 -5.35 -11.29 15.36
C GLN A 53 -3.91 -11.02 14.92
N HIS A 54 -3.66 -9.88 14.28
CA HIS A 54 -2.37 -9.57 13.69
C HIS A 54 -1.67 -8.36 14.33
N ALA A 55 -2.33 -7.36 14.91
CA ALA A 55 -1.61 -6.22 15.51
C ALA A 55 -0.84 -6.59 16.79
N ARG A 56 -1.24 -7.65 17.52
CA ARG A 56 -0.49 -8.12 18.70
C ARG A 56 0.77 -8.87 18.28
N GLY A 57 1.91 -8.19 18.34
CA GLY A 57 3.23 -8.81 18.16
C GLY A 57 3.78 -8.78 16.74
N LEU A 58 3.09 -8.17 15.77
CA LEU A 58 3.70 -7.95 14.47
C LEU A 58 4.85 -6.95 14.54
N THR A 59 5.93 -7.34 13.88
CA THR A 59 7.06 -6.45 13.66
C THR A 59 6.70 -5.40 12.60
N THR A 60 7.37 -4.26 12.67
CA THR A 60 7.35 -3.22 11.64
C THR A 60 7.56 -3.76 10.21
N VAL A 61 8.29 -4.86 10.06
CA VAL A 61 8.53 -5.53 8.77
C VAL A 61 7.24 -6.05 8.16
N CYS A 62 6.37 -6.69 8.94
CA CYS A 62 5.11 -7.23 8.41
C CYS A 62 4.13 -6.11 8.02
N TRP A 63 4.11 -4.99 8.76
CA TRP A 63 3.35 -3.79 8.40
C TRP A 63 3.88 -3.13 7.12
N THR A 64 5.19 -3.07 6.97
CA THR A 64 5.83 -2.58 5.75
C THR A 64 5.47 -3.45 4.54
N ARG A 65 5.46 -4.78 4.69
CA ARG A 65 5.02 -5.68 3.63
C ARG A 65 3.53 -5.49 3.28
N ALA A 66 2.69 -5.32 4.28
CA ALA A 66 1.26 -5.05 4.08
C ALA A 66 1.06 -3.74 3.31
N ALA A 67 1.76 -2.68 3.72
CA ALA A 67 1.69 -1.37 3.09
C ALA A 67 2.16 -1.41 1.64
N LEU A 68 3.28 -2.09 1.33
CA LEU A 68 3.75 -2.28 -0.04
C LEU A 68 2.74 -3.06 -0.90
N THR A 69 2.17 -4.13 -0.36
CA THR A 69 1.16 -4.93 -1.06
C THR A 69 -0.09 -4.11 -1.33
N ALA A 70 -0.61 -3.39 -0.34
CA ALA A 70 -1.77 -2.51 -0.51
C ALA A 70 -1.48 -1.38 -1.51
N SER A 71 -0.29 -0.79 -1.46
CA SER A 71 0.14 0.25 -2.39
C SER A 71 0.17 -0.26 -3.83
N ALA A 72 0.68 -1.48 -4.05
CA ALA A 72 0.71 -2.09 -5.38
C ALA A 72 -0.70 -2.18 -5.98
N THR A 73 -1.65 -2.73 -5.22
CA THR A 73 -3.04 -2.84 -5.66
C THR A 73 -3.67 -1.48 -5.89
N LEU A 74 -3.48 -0.51 -4.99
CA LEU A 74 -4.06 0.82 -5.15
C LEU A 74 -3.49 1.59 -6.34
N LEU A 75 -2.24 1.35 -6.71
CA LEU A 75 -1.59 1.92 -7.89
C LEU A 75 -2.00 1.18 -9.17
N ALA A 76 -2.22 -0.13 -9.10
CA ALA A 76 -2.70 -0.95 -10.22
C ALA A 76 -4.15 -0.62 -10.58
N GLU A 77 -5.00 -0.35 -9.59
CA GLU A 77 -6.39 0.08 -9.75
C GLU A 77 -6.53 1.50 -10.32
N GLN A 78 -5.46 2.28 -10.37
CA GLN A 78 -5.51 3.61 -10.95
C GLN A 78 -5.57 3.50 -12.48
N PRO A 79 -6.73 3.84 -13.09
CA PRO A 79 -6.80 3.86 -14.54
C PRO A 79 -5.81 4.89 -15.07
N ALA A 80 -5.19 4.57 -16.19
CA ALA A 80 -4.45 5.57 -16.92
C ALA A 80 -5.46 6.53 -17.56
N ASP A 81 -5.49 7.77 -17.05
CA ASP A 81 -6.20 8.87 -17.65
C ASP A 81 -5.32 9.46 -18.78
N ASP A 82 -5.90 9.65 -19.96
CA ASP A 82 -5.18 10.20 -21.11
C ASP A 82 -5.00 11.73 -20.98
N ASP A 83 -5.81 12.40 -20.17
CA ASP A 83 -5.75 13.85 -19.95
C ASP A 83 -4.77 14.25 -18.83
N THR A 84 -4.37 13.30 -17.97
CA THR A 84 -3.45 13.55 -16.85
C THR A 84 -2.09 12.88 -17.12
N PRO A 85 -0.96 13.62 -17.04
CA PRO A 85 0.37 13.01 -17.20
C PRO A 85 0.57 11.84 -16.21
N PRO A 86 1.03 10.65 -16.67
CA PRO A 86 1.17 9.48 -15.79
C PRO A 86 2.01 9.72 -14.55
N ALA A 87 3.06 10.55 -14.66
CA ALA A 87 3.91 10.91 -13.52
C ALA A 87 3.14 11.68 -12.44
N GLU A 88 2.30 12.64 -12.84
CA GLU A 88 1.50 13.46 -11.94
C GLU A 88 0.40 12.62 -11.28
N ALA A 89 -0.29 11.80 -12.06
CA ALA A 89 -1.32 10.90 -11.55
C ALA A 89 -0.73 9.89 -10.53
N VAL A 90 0.43 9.30 -10.83
CA VAL A 90 1.09 8.34 -9.93
C VAL A 90 1.62 9.04 -8.68
N GLU A 91 2.18 10.23 -8.82
CA GLU A 91 2.67 11.01 -7.67
C GLU A 91 1.54 11.41 -6.72
N ALA A 92 0.42 11.93 -7.25
CA ALA A 92 -0.73 12.28 -6.43
C ALA A 92 -1.28 11.07 -5.66
N ARG A 93 -1.34 9.90 -6.31
CA ARG A 93 -1.77 8.65 -5.68
C ARG A 93 -0.80 8.16 -4.62
N LEU A 94 0.50 8.18 -4.90
CA LEU A 94 1.53 7.85 -3.91
C LEU A 94 1.41 8.76 -2.69
N ALA A 95 1.27 10.07 -2.87
CA ALA A 95 1.10 11.00 -1.77
C ALA A 95 -0.15 10.69 -0.93
N ALA A 96 -1.28 10.38 -1.57
CA ALA A 96 -2.50 9.98 -0.88
C ALA A 96 -2.36 8.67 -0.10
N ILE A 97 -1.66 7.68 -0.67
CA ILE A 97 -1.34 6.40 0.00
C ILE A 97 -0.48 6.65 1.24
N LEU A 98 0.59 7.44 1.10
CA LEU A 98 1.49 7.77 2.21
C LEU A 98 0.75 8.47 3.36
N ALA A 99 -0.10 9.44 3.04
CA ALA A 99 -0.93 10.13 4.03
C ALA A 99 -1.89 9.17 4.74
N ALA A 100 -2.54 8.27 4.00
CA ALA A 100 -3.46 7.29 4.60
C ALA A 100 -2.73 6.32 5.54
N PHE A 101 -1.48 5.96 5.24
CA PHE A 101 -0.72 4.96 5.99
C PHE A 101 0.17 5.55 7.09
N GLU A 102 0.29 6.88 7.19
CA GLU A 102 1.17 7.58 8.13
C GLU A 102 1.05 7.10 9.59
N ARG A 103 -0.16 6.70 10.00
CA ARG A 103 -0.44 6.28 11.39
C ARG A 103 -0.18 4.81 11.69
N PHE A 104 0.24 4.02 10.70
CA PHE A 104 0.57 2.61 10.88
C PHE A 104 2.07 2.44 11.10
N PRO A 105 2.52 1.40 11.82
CA PRO A 105 3.92 1.22 12.17
C PRO A 105 4.70 0.57 11.01
N TRP A 106 4.67 1.17 9.82
CA TRP A 106 5.43 0.77 8.64
C TRP A 106 6.63 1.70 8.42
N ARG A 107 7.64 1.23 7.68
CA ARG A 107 8.84 2.03 7.36
C ARG A 107 8.71 2.63 5.99
N ILE A 108 8.40 3.92 5.96
CA ILE A 108 8.25 4.68 4.72
C ILE A 108 9.54 4.72 3.88
N ASP A 109 10.71 4.74 4.53
CA ASP A 109 12.02 4.69 3.83
C ASP A 109 12.21 3.41 3.01
N ASP A 110 11.62 2.30 3.46
CA ASP A 110 11.70 1.02 2.76
C ASP A 110 10.94 1.08 1.42
N LEU A 111 10.08 2.08 1.19
CA LEU A 111 9.43 2.31 -0.12
C LEU A 111 10.46 2.64 -1.21
N VAL A 112 11.54 3.36 -0.89
CA VAL A 112 12.56 3.72 -1.90
C VAL A 112 13.33 2.48 -2.32
N ASP A 113 13.74 1.67 -1.34
CA ASP A 113 14.48 0.43 -1.59
C ASP A 113 13.59 -0.63 -2.27
N ALA A 114 12.30 -0.67 -1.92
CA ALA A 114 11.32 -1.57 -2.52
C ALA A 114 10.70 -1.04 -3.82
N ALA A 115 11.03 0.17 -4.29
CA ALA A 115 10.41 0.75 -5.49
C ALA A 115 10.51 -0.15 -6.74
N PRO A 116 11.64 -0.86 -7.01
CA PRO A 116 11.70 -1.81 -8.11
C PRO A 116 10.75 -2.99 -7.96
N GLU A 117 10.56 -3.51 -6.74
CA GLU A 117 9.62 -4.62 -6.46
C GLU A 117 8.17 -4.13 -6.56
N LEU A 118 7.87 -2.96 -6.00
CA LEU A 118 6.55 -2.35 -6.07
C LEU A 118 6.12 -2.12 -7.52
N TYR A 119 7.03 -1.66 -8.39
CA TYR A 119 6.76 -1.53 -9.82
C TYR A 119 6.36 -2.87 -10.45
N ASP A 120 7.11 -3.93 -10.17
CA ASP A 120 6.86 -5.26 -10.74
C ASP A 120 5.52 -5.82 -10.26
N LEU A 121 5.15 -5.59 -8.99
CA LEU A 121 3.85 -5.94 -8.43
C LEU A 121 2.70 -5.20 -9.14
N VAL A 122 2.83 -3.88 -9.33
CA VAL A 122 1.81 -3.07 -10.03
C VAL A 122 1.65 -3.53 -11.48
N ALA A 123 2.76 -3.81 -12.17
CA ALA A 123 2.74 -4.28 -13.55
C ALA A 123 2.04 -5.65 -13.67
N ALA A 124 2.27 -6.55 -12.71
CA ALA A 124 1.64 -7.86 -12.65
C ALA A 124 0.14 -7.79 -12.35
N GLU A 125 -0.29 -6.89 -11.45
CA GLU A 125 -1.71 -6.76 -11.06
C GLU A 125 -2.57 -6.03 -12.12
N SER A 126 -1.97 -5.16 -12.91
CA SER A 126 -2.70 -4.33 -13.89
C SER A 126 -2.66 -4.84 -15.34
N ASP A 127 -1.98 -5.96 -15.61
CA ASP A 127 -1.68 -6.44 -16.97
C ASP A 127 -1.12 -5.32 -17.87
N GLY A 128 -0.29 -4.46 -17.30
CA GLY A 128 0.32 -3.31 -17.98
C GLY A 128 -0.58 -2.09 -18.21
N GLN A 129 -1.84 -2.09 -17.76
CA GLN A 129 -2.79 -0.99 -18.02
C GLN A 129 -2.66 0.19 -17.04
N ALA A 130 -2.00 0.01 -15.89
CA ALA A 130 -1.85 1.07 -14.89
C ALA A 130 -0.99 2.24 -15.40
N ALA A 131 -1.25 3.43 -14.87
CA ALA A 131 -0.44 4.63 -15.14
C ALA A 131 1.06 4.42 -14.82
N VAL A 132 1.37 3.60 -13.80
CA VAL A 132 2.75 3.21 -13.43
C VAL A 132 3.46 2.49 -14.59
N SER A 133 2.76 1.61 -15.31
CA SER A 133 3.32 0.85 -16.43
C SER A 133 3.69 1.75 -17.62
N ARG A 134 2.90 2.80 -17.87
CA ARG A 134 3.19 3.82 -18.90
C ARG A 134 4.39 4.70 -18.54
N LEU A 135 4.61 4.95 -17.24
CA LEU A 135 5.70 5.77 -16.72
C LEU A 135 7.08 5.07 -16.83
N GLY A 136 7.09 3.75 -16.68
CA GLY A 136 8.31 2.94 -16.68
C GLY A 136 9.03 2.91 -15.32
N ARG A 137 9.86 1.87 -15.16
CA ARG A 137 10.47 1.51 -13.85
C ARG A 137 11.38 2.58 -13.26
N ARG A 138 12.25 3.19 -14.08
CA ARG A 138 13.22 4.19 -13.59
C ARG A 138 12.56 5.50 -13.16
N PRO A 139 11.63 6.10 -13.95
CA PRO A 139 10.92 7.29 -13.48
C PRO A 139 10.03 7.01 -12.26
N PHE A 140 9.40 5.83 -12.17
CA PHE A 140 8.66 5.42 -10.97
C PHE A 140 9.53 5.43 -9.71
N GLY A 141 10.73 4.83 -9.75
CA GLY A 141 11.65 4.86 -8.61
C GLY A 141 12.05 6.28 -8.18
N LYS A 142 12.14 7.23 -9.12
CA LYS A 142 12.36 8.65 -8.78
C LYS A 142 11.16 9.27 -8.08
N LEU A 143 9.94 8.92 -8.49
CA LEU A 143 8.72 9.39 -7.82
C LEU A 143 8.65 8.86 -6.38
N CYS A 144 8.92 7.56 -6.16
CA CYS A 144 9.00 7.01 -4.81
C CYS A 144 10.04 7.76 -3.95
N LYS A 145 11.23 8.00 -4.50
CA LYS A 145 12.27 8.77 -3.81
C LYS A 145 11.82 10.18 -3.41
N ARG A 146 11.19 10.90 -4.34
CA ARG A 146 10.65 12.25 -4.10
C ARG A 146 9.51 12.24 -3.09
N ALA A 147 8.64 11.25 -3.14
CA ALA A 147 7.52 11.11 -2.22
C ALA A 147 7.98 10.87 -0.76
N VAL A 148 9.12 10.18 -0.56
CA VAL A 148 9.67 9.91 0.76
C VAL A 148 10.56 11.05 1.28
N TRP A 149 11.42 11.63 0.44
CA TRP A 149 12.47 12.56 0.90
C TRP A 149 12.33 14.02 0.42
N GLY A 150 11.40 14.34 -0.48
CA GLY A 150 11.27 15.67 -1.09
C GLY A 150 12.35 15.99 -2.10
#